data_AF-A0A1Y4UFJ1-F1
#
_entry.id   AF-A0A1Y4UFJ1-F1
#
_cell.length_a   1.000
_cell.length_b   1.000
_cell.length_c   1.000
_cell.angle_alpha   90.00
_cell.angle_beta   90.00
_cell.angle_gamma   90.00
#
_symmetry.space_group_name_H-M   'P 1'
#
loop_
_entity.id
_entity.type
_entity.pdbx_description
1 polymer ?
#
loop_
_entity_poly.entity_id
_entity_poly.type
_entity_poly.pdbx_seq_one_letter_code
_entity_poly.pdbx_strand_id
1 'polypeptide(L)'
;MDKQEKMNFIAIKLGKEELLAAAAEEATELAQAALKLRRAYSGTNYTPNTDYMCLKNIAEEIADLELCVDVLKLSLTINSTIFINKEKADIKEKKLDRWVQRLELNEK
;
A
#
# COMPACT_ATOMS: atom_id res chain seq x y z
N MET A 1 -20.05 8.84 -15.00
CA MET A 1 -19.64 7.76 -14.10
C MET A 1 -19.12 8.36 -12.81
N ASP A 2 -19.77 8.05 -11.69
CA ASP A 2 -19.27 8.36 -10.36
C ASP A 2 -18.05 7.49 -9.99
N LYS A 3 -17.47 7.70 -8.80
CA LYS A 3 -16.27 6.96 -8.34
C LYS A 3 -16.52 5.44 -8.31
N GLN A 4 -17.65 5.00 -7.78
CA GLN A 4 -17.97 3.58 -7.63
C GLN A 4 -18.20 2.93 -9.00
N GLU A 5 -18.90 3.61 -9.90
CA GLU A 5 -19.12 3.15 -11.27
C GLU A 5 -17.79 2.98 -12.00
N LYS A 6 -16.84 3.90 -11.84
CA LYS A 6 -15.49 3.79 -12.42
C LYS A 6 -14.75 2.56 -11.88
N MET A 7 -14.74 2.35 -10.57
CA MET A 7 -14.04 1.21 -9.97
C MET A 7 -14.66 -0.13 -10.38
N ASN A 8 -15.99 -0.21 -10.42
CA ASN A 8 -16.70 -1.40 -10.92
C ASN A 8 -16.36 -1.69 -12.39
N PHE A 9 -16.33 -0.66 -13.23
CA PHE A 9 -15.95 -0.80 -14.63
C PHE A 9 -14.53 -1.37 -14.77
N ILE A 10 -13.57 -0.85 -14.02
CA ILE A 10 -12.18 -1.33 -14.03
C ILE A 10 -12.12 -2.79 -13.54
N ALA A 11 -12.79 -3.10 -12.43
CA ALA A 11 -12.79 -4.45 -11.85
C ALA A 11 -13.30 -5.50 -12.84
N ILE A 12 -14.36 -5.16 -13.59
CA ILE A 12 -14.95 -6.05 -14.61
C ILE A 12 -14.04 -6.16 -15.84
N LYS A 13 -13.40 -5.07 -16.27
CA LYS A 13 -12.61 -5.04 -17.50
C LYS A 13 -11.25 -5.70 -17.38
N LEU A 14 -10.56 -5.52 -16.25
CA LEU A 14 -9.24 -6.12 -16.02
C LEU A 14 -9.33 -7.54 -15.45
N GLY A 15 -10.29 -7.78 -14.56
CA GLY A 15 -10.38 -9.03 -13.82
C GLY A 15 -9.30 -9.17 -12.74
N LYS A 16 -9.47 -10.17 -11.87
CA LYS A 16 -8.68 -10.32 -10.64
C LYS A 16 -7.19 -10.61 -10.85
N GLU A 17 -6.81 -11.28 -11.94
CA GLU A 17 -5.42 -11.65 -12.20
C GLU A 17 -4.58 -10.41 -12.54
N GLU A 18 -5.07 -9.59 -13.47
CA GLU A 18 -4.44 -8.30 -13.82
C GLU A 18 -4.43 -7.33 -12.65
N LEU A 19 -5.50 -7.30 -11.83
CA LEU A 19 -5.54 -6.46 -10.62
C LEU A 19 -4.54 -6.92 -9.55
N LEU A 20 -4.26 -8.22 -9.46
CA LEU A 20 -3.20 -8.74 -8.59
C LEU A 20 -1.81 -8.35 -9.11
N ALA A 21 -1.60 -8.40 -10.43
CA ALA A 21 -0.37 -7.94 -11.06
C ALA A 21 -0.14 -6.44 -10.82
N ALA A 22 -1.17 -5.62 -11.04
CA ALA A 22 -1.13 -4.19 -10.76
C ALA A 22 -0.81 -3.91 -9.28
N ALA A 23 -1.52 -4.56 -8.34
CA ALA A 23 -1.23 -4.37 -6.92
C ALA A 23 0.21 -4.77 -6.53
N ALA A 24 0.83 -5.74 -7.22
CA ALA A 24 2.23 -6.12 -7.00
C ALA A 24 3.21 -5.09 -7.58
N GLU A 25 2.88 -4.51 -8.74
CA GLU A 25 3.63 -3.40 -9.35
C GLU A 25 3.63 -2.18 -8.43
N GLU A 26 2.46 -1.69 -8.03
CA GLU A 26 2.31 -0.54 -7.13
C GLU A 26 3.01 -0.76 -5.77
N ALA A 27 2.96 -1.99 -5.23
CA ALA A 27 3.68 -2.32 -4.00
C ALA A 27 5.21 -2.24 -4.18
N THR A 28 5.71 -2.55 -5.37
CA THR A 28 7.14 -2.45 -5.70
C THR A 28 7.54 -0.99 -5.87
N GLU A 29 6.72 -0.17 -6.51
CA GLU A 29 6.94 1.27 -6.66
C GLU A 29 6.92 1.98 -5.29
N LEU A 30 5.94 1.66 -4.44
CA LEU A 30 5.90 2.12 -3.04
C LEU A 30 7.15 1.73 -2.25
N ALA A 31 7.63 0.50 -2.39
CA ALA A 31 8.87 0.07 -1.73
C ALA A 31 10.07 0.91 -2.19
N GLN A 32 10.17 1.20 -3.49
CA GLN A 32 11.22 2.06 -4.03
C GLN A 32 11.10 3.51 -3.55
N ALA A 33 9.89 4.07 -3.53
CA ALA A 33 9.61 5.43 -3.05
C ALA A 33 9.97 5.58 -1.56
N ALA A 34 9.60 4.62 -0.72
CA ALA A 34 9.96 4.59 0.70
C ALA A 34 11.49 4.57 0.90
N LEU A 35 12.22 3.77 0.12
CA LEU A 35 13.69 3.72 0.18
C LEU A 35 14.33 5.02 -0.33
N LYS A 36 13.74 5.70 -1.32
CA LYS A 36 14.20 7.03 -1.77
C LYS A 36 14.00 8.07 -0.67
N LEU A 37 12.81 8.14 -0.05
CA LEU A 37 12.52 9.07 1.04
C LEU A 37 13.42 8.84 2.26
N ARG A 38 13.64 7.57 2.64
CA ARG A 38 14.59 7.23 3.72
C ARG A 38 15.99 7.77 3.44
N ARG A 39 16.49 7.61 2.21
CA ARG A 39 17.82 8.12 1.81
C ARG A 39 17.90 9.63 1.89
N ALA A 40 16.84 10.33 1.46
CA ALA A 40 16.72 11.78 1.56
C ALA A 40 16.86 12.24 3.02
N TYR A 41 16.11 11.62 3.94
CA TYR A 41 16.20 11.93 5.38
C TYR A 41 17.55 11.61 6.02
N SER A 42 18.22 10.53 5.61
CA SER A 42 19.52 10.16 6.16
C SER A 42 20.70 10.98 5.60
N GLY A 43 20.47 11.87 4.63
CA GLY A 43 21.53 12.69 4.02
C GLY A 43 22.50 11.91 3.12
N THR A 44 22.31 10.61 2.90
CA THR A 44 23.17 9.76 2.05
C THR A 44 22.77 9.81 0.57
N ASN A 45 22.12 10.89 0.13
CA ASN A 45 21.46 10.95 -1.16
C ASN A 45 22.41 11.51 -2.25
N TYR A 46 22.72 10.70 -3.27
CA TYR A 46 23.44 11.15 -4.48
C TYR A 46 22.53 11.83 -5.51
N THR A 47 21.22 11.82 -5.27
CA THR A 47 20.19 12.35 -6.17
C THR A 47 19.68 13.70 -5.65
N PRO A 48 19.63 14.78 -6.46
CA PRO A 48 19.29 16.14 -6.03
C PRO A 48 17.78 16.35 -5.75
N ASN A 49 17.01 15.28 -5.56
CA ASN A 49 15.59 15.40 -5.26
C ASN A 49 15.41 15.95 -3.85
N THR A 50 14.69 17.05 -3.72
CA THR A 50 14.34 17.65 -2.43
C THR A 50 13.41 16.71 -1.64
N ASP A 51 13.48 16.75 -0.31
CA ASP A 51 12.63 15.93 0.58
C ASP A 51 11.13 16.01 0.21
N TYR A 52 10.70 17.19 -0.25
CA TYR A 52 9.33 17.43 -0.71
C TYR A 52 8.93 16.62 -1.95
N MET A 53 9.83 16.43 -2.92
CA MET A 53 9.55 15.58 -4.08
C MET A 53 9.44 14.11 -3.69
N CYS A 54 10.30 13.63 -2.79
CA CYS A 54 10.21 12.27 -2.26
C CYS A 54 8.92 12.05 -1.45
N LEU A 55 8.46 13.06 -0.72
CA LEU A 55 7.18 13.04 -0.02
C LEU A 55 5.98 12.99 -0.97
N LYS A 56 6.02 13.71 -2.09
CA LYS A 56 4.99 13.58 -3.13
C LYS A 56 4.97 12.20 -3.75
N ASN A 57 6.14 11.67 -4.11
CA ASN A 57 6.24 10.36 -4.72
C ASN A 57 5.70 9.28 -3.77
N ILE A 58 6.05 9.28 -2.48
CA ILE A 58 5.50 8.25 -1.57
C ILE A 58 3.98 8.38 -1.40
N ALA A 59 3.43 9.61 -1.44
CA ALA A 59 1.99 9.81 -1.34
C ALA A 59 1.25 9.28 -2.58
N GLU A 60 1.82 9.45 -3.77
CA GLU A 60 1.34 8.89 -5.04
C GLU A 60 1.29 7.35 -4.97
N GLU A 61 2.42 6.71 -4.66
CA GLU A 61 2.47 5.23 -4.61
C GLU A 61 1.55 4.63 -3.53
N ILE A 62 1.34 5.33 -2.41
CA ILE A 62 0.36 4.89 -1.39
C ILE A 62 -1.05 4.94 -1.99
N ALA A 63 -1.40 6.02 -2.68
CA ALA A 63 -2.72 6.18 -3.29
C ALA A 63 -2.97 5.14 -4.39
N ASP A 64 -1.96 4.85 -5.22
CA ASP A 64 -2.06 3.88 -6.31
C ASP A 64 -2.23 2.46 -5.77
N LEU A 65 -1.44 2.08 -4.75
CA LEU A 65 -1.62 0.79 -4.08
C LEU A 65 -2.98 0.67 -3.39
N GLU A 66 -3.45 1.70 -2.69
CA GLU A 66 -4.77 1.71 -2.05
C GLU A 66 -5.89 1.54 -3.09
N LEU A 67 -5.81 2.26 -4.20
CA LEU A 67 -6.78 2.16 -5.29
C LEU A 67 -6.78 0.76 -5.91
N CYS A 68 -5.62 0.20 -6.23
CA CYS A 68 -5.49 -1.15 -6.77
C CYS A 68 -6.09 -2.21 -5.83
N VAL A 69 -5.81 -2.11 -4.52
CA VAL A 69 -6.38 -3.02 -3.51
C VAL A 69 -7.91 -2.87 -3.42
N ASP A 70 -8.43 -1.65 -3.50
CA ASP A 70 -9.87 -1.43 -3.42
C ASP A 70 -10.61 -1.94 -4.66
N VAL A 71 -10.05 -1.75 -5.86
CA VAL A 71 -10.61 -2.31 -7.10
C VAL A 71 -10.49 -3.84 -7.10
N LEU A 72 -9.38 -4.40 -6.61
CA LEU A 72 -9.21 -5.85 -6.46
C LEU A 72 -10.31 -6.46 -5.61
N LYS A 73 -10.66 -5.87 -4.46
CA LYS A 73 -11.75 -6.36 -3.59
C LYS A 73 -13.11 -6.40 -4.30
N LEU A 74 -13.37 -5.49 -5.23
CA LEU A 74 -14.61 -5.48 -6.02
C LEU A 74 -14.65 -6.63 -7.04
N SER A 75 -13.48 -7.13 -7.46
CA SER A 75 -13.38 -8.30 -8.35
C SER A 75 -13.49 -9.64 -7.61
N LEU A 76 -13.42 -9.62 -6.28
CA LEU A 76 -13.53 -10.81 -5.42
C LEU A 76 -14.98 -11.08 -5.00
N THR A 77 -15.23 -12.29 -4.48
CA THR A 77 -16.53 -12.60 -3.88
C THR A 77 -16.71 -11.83 -2.57
N ILE A 78 -17.96 -11.55 -2.21
CA ILE A 78 -18.31 -10.88 -0.94
C ILE A 78 -17.68 -11.63 0.25
N ASN A 79 -17.76 -12.97 0.27
CA ASN A 79 -17.19 -13.78 1.33
C ASN A 79 -15.66 -13.65 1.41
N SER A 80 -14.96 -13.64 0.27
CA SER A 80 -13.52 -13.43 0.21
C SER A 80 -13.14 -12.04 0.73
N THR A 81 -13.88 -11.00 0.34
CA THR A 81 -13.62 -9.63 0.79
C THR A 81 -13.85 -9.47 2.31
N ILE A 82 -14.93 -10.04 2.85
CA ILE A 82 -15.19 -10.06 4.30
C ILE A 82 -14.06 -10.79 5.04
N PHE A 83 -13.66 -11.97 4.56
CA PHE A 83 -12.58 -12.75 5.15
C PHE A 83 -11.27 -11.98 5.19
N ILE A 84 -10.82 -11.44 4.05
CA ILE A 84 -9.57 -10.67 3.94
C ILE A 84 -9.58 -9.46 4.89
N ASN A 85 -10.70 -8.74 4.99
CA ASN A 85 -10.79 -7.57 5.86
C ASN A 85 -10.66 -7.96 7.33
N LYS A 86 -11.30 -9.05 7.76
CA LYS A 86 -11.20 -9.57 9.12
C LYS A 86 -9.76 -10.02 9.44
N GLU A 87 -9.19 -10.89 8.60
CA GLU A 87 -7.83 -11.39 8.79
C GLU A 87 -6.80 -10.25 8.84
N LYS A 88 -6.95 -9.25 7.96
CA LYS A 88 -6.06 -8.08 7.93
C LYS A 88 -6.14 -7.26 9.23
N ALA A 89 -7.33 -7.10 9.80
CA ALA A 89 -7.50 -6.38 11.07
C ALA A 89 -6.77 -7.09 12.21
N ASP A 90 -7.01 -8.39 12.37
CA ASP A 90 -6.38 -9.22 13.40
C ASP A 90 -4.84 -9.26 13.26
N ILE A 91 -4.33 -9.33 12.02
CA ILE A 91 -2.89 -9.30 11.74
C ILE A 91 -2.29 -7.94 12.11
N LYS A 92 -2.98 -6.84 11.82
CA LYS A 92 -2.49 -5.48 12.13
C LYS A 92 -2.36 -5.27 13.63
N GLU A 93 -3.37 -5.65 14.40
CA GLU A 93 -3.37 -5.56 15.86
C GLU A 93 -2.19 -6.35 16.46
N LYS A 94 -2.07 -7.63 16.11
CA LYS A 94 -0.95 -8.48 16.55
C LYS A 94 0.43 -7.98 16.11
N LYS A 95 0.53 -7.28 14.98
CA LYS A 95 1.79 -6.68 14.53
C LYS A 95 2.12 -5.41 15.32
N LEU A 96 1.12 -4.59 15.61
CA LEU A 96 1.25 -3.39 16.40
C LEU A 96 1.74 -3.71 17.82
N ASP A 97 1.09 -4.66 18.50
CA ASP A 97 1.50 -5.09 19.84
C ASP A 97 2.96 -5.56 19.87
N ARG A 98 3.36 -6.36 18.88
CA ARG A 98 4.75 -6.84 18.75
C ARG A 98 5.75 -5.71 18.51
N TRP A 99 5.36 -4.66 17.79
CA TRP A 99 6.24 -3.51 17.56
C TRP A 99 6.45 -2.72 18.85
N VAL A 100 5.38 -2.44 19.59
CA VAL A 100 5.44 -1.77 20.90
C VAL A 100 6.35 -2.54 21.85
N GLN A 101 6.10 -3.85 22.02
CA GLN A 101 6.91 -4.71 22.90
C GLN A 101 8.41 -4.68 22.55
N ARG A 102 8.75 -4.67 21.25
CA ARG A 102 10.15 -4.63 20.81
C ARG A 102 10.83 -3.31 21.15
N LEU A 103 10.12 -2.18 21.03
CA LEU A 103 10.66 -0.87 21.37
C LEU A 103 10.85 -0.74 22.88
N GLU A 104 9.87 -1.14 23.68
CA GLU A 104 9.96 -1.12 25.15
C GLU A 104 11.08 -2.01 25.71
N LEU A 105 11.39 -3.13 25.05
CA LEU A 105 12.48 -4.02 25.44
C LEU A 105 13.86 -3.52 24.99
N ASN A 106 13.95 -2.78 23.88
CA ASN A 106 15.20 -2.24 23.34
C ASN A 106 15.61 -0.88 23.96
N GLU A 107 14.72 -0.25 24.73
CA GLU A 107 15.00 0.98 25.51
C GLU A 107 15.57 0.70 26.92
N LYS A 108 15.82 -0.57 27.28
CA LYS A 108 16.45 -1.00 28.54
C LYS A 108 17.89 -1.45 28.34
#